data_AF-A0A1X7AAL1-F1
#
_entry.id   AF-A0A1X7AAL1-F1
#
_cell.length_a   1.000
_cell.length_b   1.000
_cell.length_c   1.000
_cell.angle_alpha   90.00
_cell.angle_beta   90.00
_cell.angle_gamma   90.00
#
_symmetry.space_group_name_H-M   'P 1'
#
loop_
_entity.id
_entity.type
_entity.pdbx_description
1 polymer ?
#
loop_
_entity_poly.entity_id
_entity_poly.type
_entity_poly.pdbx_seq_one_letter_code
_entity_poly.pdbx_strand_id
1 'polypeptide(L)'
;MSRRLEEFIKSAEADARQRMAMLDFRKGEMVSRHKDERGKLWAAHDNRWLAETNERAQRMPRGFSGIWHRLTGQYAKIKAQNEQETLKSWQRDREQKDEMIFTQLEEREALQRDIKRQRSISSQELMELRKEVANFLEVERPDPERSAIRKKQVIVFMVSPLAYSDELALLQNVHLQSFMMSLKEYPGGQPVEFILDEACNAKAALSNLIDDLTLVRGLSARVHLVAQAESQIVTTWGRDAAKTLDAVTDLKQIMGTNSPEEGKRPASLL
;
A
#
# COMPACT_ATOMS: atom_id res chain seq x y z
N MET A 1 -31.04 16.89 -7.43
CA MET A 1 -29.97 16.00 -7.94
C MET A 1 -30.29 15.56 -9.36
N SER A 2 -29.33 15.64 -10.28
CA SER A 2 -29.53 15.19 -11.66
C SER A 2 -29.45 13.66 -11.70
N ARG A 3 -30.50 13.00 -12.18
CA ARG A 3 -30.62 11.54 -12.33
C ARG A 3 -29.41 10.89 -13.03
N ARG A 4 -28.72 11.64 -13.90
CA ARG A 4 -27.50 11.17 -14.59
C ARG A 4 -26.31 10.98 -13.67
N LEU A 5 -26.19 11.78 -12.61
CA LEU A 5 -25.09 11.70 -11.65
C LEU A 5 -25.24 10.45 -10.76
N GLU A 6 -26.45 10.18 -10.29
CA GLU A 6 -26.77 8.97 -9.52
C GLU A 6 -26.55 7.69 -10.36
N GLU A 7 -26.95 7.71 -11.63
CA GLU A 7 -26.70 6.61 -12.56
C GLU A 7 -25.20 6.37 -12.80
N PHE A 8 -24.39 7.44 -12.90
CA PHE A 8 -22.95 7.36 -13.07
C PHE A 8 -22.19 6.85 -11.84
N ILE A 9 -22.56 7.33 -10.64
CA ILE A 9 -22.00 6.84 -9.36
C ILE A 9 -22.28 5.34 -9.22
N LYS A 10 -23.53 4.94 -9.51
CA LYS A 10 -23.96 3.54 -9.39
C LYS A 10 -23.22 2.62 -10.37
N SER A 11 -22.94 3.07 -11.60
CA SER A 11 -22.11 2.30 -12.54
C SER A 11 -20.66 2.19 -12.08
N ALA A 12 -20.05 3.27 -11.60
CA ALA A 12 -18.66 3.26 -11.11
C ALA A 12 -18.48 2.31 -9.91
N GLU A 13 -19.43 2.33 -8.96
CA GLU A 13 -19.44 1.40 -7.83
C GLU A 13 -19.68 -0.06 -8.24
N ALA A 14 -20.47 -0.30 -9.29
CA ALA A 14 -20.70 -1.65 -9.82
C ALA A 14 -19.43 -2.20 -10.49
N ASP A 15 -18.74 -1.39 -11.28
CA ASP A 15 -17.49 -1.76 -11.96
C ASP A 15 -16.36 -2.01 -10.96
N ALA A 16 -16.24 -1.19 -9.91
CA ALA A 16 -15.30 -1.41 -8.81
C ALA A 16 -15.58 -2.74 -8.08
N ARG A 17 -16.86 -3.01 -7.77
CA ARG A 17 -17.28 -4.28 -7.16
C ARG A 17 -16.96 -5.48 -8.04
N GLN A 18 -17.21 -5.39 -9.35
CA GLN A 18 -16.91 -6.46 -10.31
C GLN A 18 -15.40 -6.73 -10.39
N ARG A 19 -14.57 -5.68 -10.45
CA ARG A 19 -13.10 -5.81 -10.46
C ARG A 19 -12.59 -6.49 -9.18
N MET A 20 -13.14 -6.13 -8.02
CA MET A 20 -12.81 -6.79 -6.74
C MET A 20 -13.27 -8.24 -6.69
N ALA A 21 -14.49 -8.54 -7.12
CA ALA A 21 -15.04 -9.90 -7.14
C ALA A 21 -14.18 -10.84 -8.00
N MET A 22 -13.65 -10.36 -9.13
CA MET A 22 -12.74 -11.14 -9.97
C MET A 22 -11.42 -11.47 -9.25
N LEU A 23 -10.86 -10.53 -8.49
CA LEU A 23 -9.66 -10.76 -7.70
C LEU A 23 -9.90 -11.73 -6.54
N ASP A 24 -11.06 -11.64 -5.88
CA ASP A 24 -11.46 -12.58 -4.82
C ASP A 24 -11.67 -13.99 -5.37
N PHE A 25 -12.25 -14.11 -6.57
CA PHE A 25 -12.37 -15.39 -7.27
C PHE A 25 -10.99 -15.99 -7.55
N ARG A 26 -10.07 -15.22 -8.15
CA ARG A 26 -8.68 -15.65 -8.41
C ARG A 26 -7.95 -16.07 -7.14
N LYS A 27 -8.17 -15.35 -6.03
CA LYS A 27 -7.63 -15.70 -4.71
C LYS A 27 -8.17 -17.06 -4.25
N GLY A 28 -9.48 -17.29 -4.39
CA GLY A 28 -10.09 -18.58 -4.04
C GLY A 28 -9.53 -19.74 -4.86
N GLU A 29 -9.39 -19.54 -6.16
CA GLU A 29 -8.81 -20.51 -7.09
C GLU A 29 -7.35 -20.84 -6.73
N MET A 30 -6.52 -19.82 -6.51
CA MET A 30 -5.13 -19.98 -6.09
C MET A 30 -5.02 -20.79 -4.78
N VAL A 31 -5.81 -20.44 -3.77
CA VAL A 31 -5.81 -21.14 -2.48
C VAL A 31 -6.21 -22.60 -2.64
N SER A 32 -7.23 -22.88 -3.46
CA SER A 32 -7.69 -24.25 -3.73
C SER A 32 -6.60 -25.05 -4.43
N ARG A 33 -5.99 -24.50 -5.48
CA ARG A 33 -4.88 -25.14 -6.21
C ARG A 33 -3.69 -25.43 -5.31
N HIS A 34 -3.24 -24.45 -4.52
CA HIS A 34 -2.12 -24.62 -3.59
C HIS A 34 -2.39 -25.70 -2.55
N LYS A 35 -3.63 -25.80 -2.05
CA LYS A 35 -4.02 -26.83 -1.08
C LYS A 35 -3.97 -28.22 -1.69
N ASP A 36 -4.45 -28.37 -2.92
CA ASP A 36 -4.40 -29.64 -3.66
C ASP A 36 -2.96 -30.05 -4.00
N GLU A 37 -2.13 -29.13 -4.51
CA GLU A 37 -0.71 -29.34 -4.79
C GLU A 37 0.07 -29.81 -3.54
N ARG A 38 -0.11 -29.12 -2.41
CA ARG A 38 0.51 -29.51 -1.13
C ARG A 38 0.02 -30.88 -0.67
N GLY A 39 -1.28 -31.15 -0.78
CA GLY A 39 -1.86 -32.45 -0.43
C GLY A 39 -1.25 -33.59 -1.23
N LYS A 40 -1.13 -33.42 -2.55
CA LYS A 40 -0.50 -34.41 -3.44
C LYS A 40 0.98 -34.62 -3.12
N LEU A 41 1.73 -33.53 -2.90
CA LEU A 41 3.15 -33.62 -2.57
C LEU A 41 3.38 -34.35 -1.24
N TRP A 42 2.61 -33.99 -0.19
CA TRP A 42 2.72 -34.63 1.11
C TRP A 42 2.35 -36.10 1.05
N ALA A 43 1.25 -36.46 0.38
CA ALA A 43 0.87 -37.86 0.21
C ALA A 43 1.93 -38.66 -0.57
N ALA A 44 2.55 -38.05 -1.59
CA ALA A 44 3.63 -38.69 -2.33
C ALA A 44 4.89 -38.90 -1.46
N HIS A 45 5.25 -37.90 -0.64
CA HIS A 45 6.36 -38.00 0.32
C HIS A 45 6.08 -39.06 1.39
N ASP A 46 4.88 -39.13 1.94
CA ASP A 46 4.51 -40.12 2.96
C ASP A 46 4.56 -41.55 2.41
N ASN A 47 3.99 -41.76 1.21
CA ASN A 47 4.04 -43.06 0.54
C ASN A 47 5.48 -43.49 0.23
N ARG A 48 6.30 -42.55 -0.25
CA ARG A 48 7.72 -42.78 -0.53
C ARG A 48 8.49 -43.08 0.75
N TRP A 49 8.25 -42.32 1.81
CA TRP A 49 8.87 -42.51 3.12
C TRP A 49 8.59 -43.92 3.67
N LEU A 50 7.35 -44.38 3.57
CA LEU A 50 6.97 -45.73 3.98
C LEU A 50 7.68 -46.81 3.15
N ALA A 51 7.72 -46.66 1.83
CA ALA A 51 8.42 -47.58 0.93
C ALA A 51 9.92 -47.66 1.24
N GLU A 52 10.59 -46.50 1.31
CA GLU A 52 12.02 -46.41 1.62
C GLU A 52 12.34 -46.91 3.04
N THR A 53 11.44 -46.71 4.01
CA THR A 53 11.59 -47.23 5.37
C THR A 53 11.48 -48.75 5.40
N ASN A 54 10.53 -49.33 4.66
CA ASN A 54 10.35 -50.78 4.56
C ASN A 54 11.56 -51.43 3.87
N GLU A 55 12.07 -50.84 2.78
CA GLU A 55 13.30 -51.30 2.11
C GLU A 55 14.51 -51.28 3.06
N ARG A 56 14.72 -50.19 3.80
CA ARG A 56 15.80 -50.09 4.80
C ARG A 56 15.64 -51.11 5.93
N ALA A 57 14.40 -51.37 6.37
CA ALA A 57 14.09 -52.36 7.41
C ALA A 57 14.25 -53.81 6.92
N GLN A 58 14.07 -54.08 5.62
CA GLN A 58 14.33 -55.39 5.03
C GLN A 58 15.83 -55.70 4.93
N ARG A 59 16.69 -54.69 4.74
CA ARG A 59 18.16 -54.86 4.73
C ARG A 59 18.75 -55.18 6.12
N MET A 60 18.01 -54.93 7.20
CA MET A 60 18.49 -55.27 8.54
C MET A 60 18.40 -56.78 8.79
N PRO A 61 19.50 -57.43 9.23
CA PRO A 61 19.50 -58.86 9.53
C PRO A 61 18.54 -59.16 10.70
N ARG A 62 17.60 -60.08 10.48
CA ARG A 62 16.58 -60.47 11.47
C ARG A 62 16.95 -61.78 12.17
N GLY A 63 16.43 -61.98 13.39
CA GLY A 63 16.57 -63.23 14.14
C GLY A 63 18.01 -63.58 14.52
N PHE A 64 18.32 -64.88 14.61
CA PHE A 64 19.64 -65.39 15.05
C PHE A 64 20.81 -64.93 14.15
N SER A 65 20.56 -64.62 12.87
CA SER A 65 21.55 -64.02 11.96
C SER A 65 22.00 -62.62 12.44
N GLY A 66 21.11 -61.84 13.04
CA GLY A 66 21.42 -60.51 13.58
C GLY A 66 22.43 -60.53 14.74
N ILE A 67 22.47 -61.61 15.50
CA ILE A 67 23.45 -61.81 16.59
C ILE A 67 24.85 -62.05 16.00
N TRP A 68 24.95 -62.84 14.92
CA TRP A 68 26.20 -63.11 14.20
C TRP A 68 26.75 -61.86 13.49
N HIS A 69 25.89 -61.05 12.86
CA HIS A 69 26.30 -59.79 12.22
C HIS A 69 26.73 -58.70 13.20
N ARG A 70 26.29 -58.79 14.46
CA ARG A 70 26.75 -57.90 15.54
C ARG A 70 28.18 -58.21 15.96
N LEU A 71 28.55 -59.49 15.96
CA LEU A 71 29.91 -59.97 16.24
C LEU A 71 30.89 -59.65 15.09
N THR A 72 30.44 -59.64 13.83
CA THR A 72 31.29 -59.36 12.65
C THR A 72 31.37 -57.87 12.25
N GLY A 73 30.67 -56.97 12.96
CA GLY A 73 30.66 -55.53 12.68
C GLY A 73 29.86 -55.10 11.43
N GLN A 74 29.33 -56.05 10.66
CA GLN A 74 28.52 -55.75 9.46
C GLN A 74 27.21 -55.04 9.82
N TYR A 75 26.66 -55.27 11.01
CA TYR A 75 25.49 -54.55 11.51
C TYR A 75 25.72 -53.01 11.56
N ALA A 76 26.90 -52.57 12.02
CA ALA A 76 27.22 -51.15 12.13
C ALA A 76 27.32 -50.48 10.74
N LYS A 77 27.84 -51.19 9.74
CA LYS A 77 27.91 -50.69 8.35
C LYS A 77 26.52 -50.50 7.73
N ILE A 78 25.64 -51.50 7.86
CA ILE A 78 24.26 -51.42 7.35
C ILE A 78 23.49 -50.29 8.05
N LYS A 79 23.68 -50.13 9.36
CA LYS A 79 23.07 -49.04 10.12
C LYS A 79 23.54 -47.66 9.62
N ALA A 80 24.85 -47.46 9.48
CA ALA A 80 25.40 -46.19 8.99
C ALA A 80 24.92 -45.87 7.56
N GLN A 81 24.82 -46.88 6.69
CA GLN A 81 24.26 -46.70 5.35
C GLN A 81 22.79 -46.27 5.41
N ASN A 82 21.96 -46.97 6.19
CA ASN A 82 20.56 -46.61 6.36
C ASN A 82 20.41 -45.18 6.92
N GLU A 83 21.24 -44.77 7.87
CA GLU A 83 21.25 -43.41 8.42
C GLU A 83 21.58 -42.36 7.35
N GLN A 84 22.62 -42.60 6.53
CA GLN A 84 22.97 -41.69 5.43
C GLN A 84 21.86 -41.60 4.38
N GLU A 85 21.25 -42.72 3.99
CA GLU A 85 20.12 -42.74 3.07
C GLU A 85 18.92 -41.99 3.63
N THR A 86 18.64 -42.14 4.93
CA THR A 86 17.59 -41.39 5.64
C THR A 86 17.79 -39.89 5.52
N LEU A 87 19.02 -39.43 5.79
CA LEU A 87 19.36 -38.01 5.75
C LEU A 87 19.23 -37.44 4.33
N LYS A 88 19.72 -38.16 3.32
CA LYS A 88 19.59 -37.75 1.91
C LYS A 88 18.14 -37.67 1.46
N SER A 89 17.32 -38.67 1.84
CA SER A 89 15.90 -38.63 1.52
C SER A 89 15.16 -37.48 2.20
N TRP A 90 15.48 -37.23 3.47
CA TRP A 90 14.91 -36.10 4.19
C TRP A 90 15.31 -34.75 3.58
N GLN A 91 16.58 -34.55 3.21
CA GLN A 91 17.06 -33.33 2.56
C GLN A 91 16.34 -33.09 1.24
N ARG A 92 16.23 -34.11 0.38
CA ARG A 92 15.53 -34.04 -0.90
C ARG A 92 14.06 -33.67 -0.75
N ASP A 93 13.35 -34.35 0.15
CA ASP A 93 11.93 -34.10 0.37
C ASP A 93 11.70 -32.70 0.98
N ARG A 94 12.64 -32.22 1.82
CA ARG A 94 12.66 -30.84 2.31
C ARG A 94 12.84 -29.83 1.18
N GLU A 95 13.84 -30.02 0.32
CA GLU A 95 14.08 -29.14 -0.83
C GLU A 95 12.86 -29.05 -1.74
N GLN A 96 12.19 -30.17 -2.03
CA GLN A 96 10.95 -30.20 -2.81
C GLN A 96 9.81 -29.40 -2.15
N LYS A 97 9.69 -29.47 -0.82
CA LYS A 97 8.69 -28.68 -0.07
C LYS A 97 9.04 -27.19 -0.12
N ASP A 98 10.30 -26.85 0.08
CA ASP A 98 10.77 -25.46 0.10
C ASP A 98 10.58 -24.82 -1.28
N GLU A 99 10.94 -25.51 -2.37
CA GLU A 99 10.72 -25.05 -3.76
C GLU A 99 9.23 -24.76 -4.05
N MET A 100 8.34 -25.67 -3.62
CA MET A 100 6.89 -25.46 -3.75
C MET A 100 6.43 -24.24 -2.95
N ILE A 101 6.92 -24.08 -1.72
CA ILE A 101 6.57 -22.93 -0.86
C ILE A 101 7.02 -21.62 -1.52
N PHE A 102 8.24 -21.55 -2.07
CA PHE A 102 8.74 -20.35 -2.74
C PHE A 102 7.88 -19.99 -3.94
N THR A 103 7.56 -20.96 -4.80
CA THR A 103 6.65 -20.76 -5.94
C THR A 103 5.29 -20.20 -5.48
N GLN A 104 4.71 -20.79 -4.43
CA GLN A 104 3.42 -20.34 -3.90
C GLN A 104 3.48 -18.95 -3.25
N LEU A 105 4.62 -18.58 -2.65
CA LEU A 105 4.83 -17.24 -2.09
C LEU A 105 4.93 -16.18 -3.18
N GLU A 106 5.65 -16.44 -4.28
CA GLU A 106 5.75 -15.53 -5.42
C GLU A 106 4.38 -15.28 -6.06
N GLU A 107 3.60 -16.33 -6.29
CA GLU A 107 2.23 -16.22 -6.82
C GLU A 107 1.33 -15.39 -5.89
N ARG A 108 1.44 -15.62 -4.57
CA ARG A 108 0.69 -14.85 -3.57
C ARG A 108 1.11 -13.38 -3.57
N GLU A 109 2.40 -13.09 -3.69
CA GLU A 109 2.91 -11.72 -3.70
C GLU A 109 2.42 -10.96 -4.94
N ALA A 110 2.46 -11.58 -6.11
CA ALA A 110 1.92 -11.01 -7.35
C ALA A 110 0.43 -10.63 -7.19
N LEU A 111 -0.39 -11.55 -6.68
CA LEU A 111 -1.81 -11.29 -6.45
C LEU A 111 -2.04 -10.19 -5.39
N GLN A 112 -1.22 -10.14 -4.34
CA GLN A 112 -1.29 -9.08 -3.33
C GLN A 112 -0.96 -7.70 -3.92
N ARG A 113 0.03 -7.61 -4.81
CA ARG A 113 0.35 -6.36 -5.51
C ARG A 113 -0.85 -5.89 -6.35
N ASP A 114 -1.52 -6.80 -7.06
CA ASP A 114 -2.70 -6.48 -7.86
C ASP A 114 -3.88 -6.01 -6.99
N ILE A 115 -4.14 -6.69 -5.86
CA ILE A 115 -5.19 -6.28 -4.91
C ILE A 115 -4.90 -4.90 -4.33
N LYS A 116 -3.66 -4.63 -3.90
CA LYS A 116 -3.27 -3.32 -3.38
C LYS A 116 -3.43 -2.22 -4.43
N ARG A 117 -3.01 -2.49 -5.67
CA ARG A 117 -3.18 -1.57 -6.80
C ARG A 117 -4.66 -1.26 -7.05
N GLN A 118 -5.50 -2.28 -7.13
CA GLN A 118 -6.93 -2.09 -7.39
C GLN A 118 -7.62 -1.31 -6.28
N ARG A 119 -7.28 -1.57 -5.01
CA ARG A 119 -7.81 -0.81 -3.86
C ARG A 119 -7.38 0.65 -3.89
N SER A 120 -6.12 0.91 -4.22
CA SER A 120 -5.60 2.27 -4.39
C SER A 120 -6.39 3.03 -5.47
N ILE A 121 -6.56 2.42 -6.65
CA ILE A 121 -7.32 3.01 -7.75
C ILE A 121 -8.76 3.29 -7.34
N SER A 122 -9.47 2.31 -6.79
CA SER A 122 -10.87 2.50 -6.38
C SER A 122 -11.03 3.53 -5.26
N SER A 123 -10.05 3.65 -4.35
CA SER A 123 -10.04 4.71 -3.33
C SER A 123 -9.83 6.09 -3.94
N GLN A 124 -8.99 6.21 -4.96
CA GLN A 124 -8.77 7.46 -5.69
C GLN A 124 -10.02 7.86 -6.50
N GLU A 125 -10.58 6.92 -7.28
CA GLU A 125 -11.80 7.12 -8.06
C GLU A 125 -12.98 7.58 -7.18
N LEU A 126 -13.19 6.94 -6.01
CA LEU A 126 -14.24 7.34 -5.06
C LEU A 126 -14.00 8.72 -4.46
N MET A 127 -12.74 9.08 -4.25
CA MET A 127 -12.39 10.38 -3.70
C MET A 127 -12.63 11.50 -4.72
N GLU A 128 -12.24 11.30 -5.97
CA GLU A 128 -12.52 12.23 -7.07
C GLU A 128 -14.03 12.42 -7.23
N LEU A 129 -14.79 11.33 -7.23
CA LEU A 129 -16.24 11.36 -7.34
C LEU A 129 -16.90 12.11 -6.16
N ARG A 130 -16.41 11.92 -4.93
CA ARG A 130 -16.88 12.68 -3.76
C ARG A 130 -16.53 14.17 -3.88
N LYS A 131 -15.36 14.51 -4.42
CA LYS A 131 -14.95 15.89 -4.67
C LYS A 131 -15.83 16.55 -5.72
N GLU A 132 -16.16 15.85 -6.81
CA GLU A 132 -17.09 16.33 -7.83
C GLU A 132 -18.50 16.51 -7.28
N VAL A 133 -19.01 15.56 -6.49
CA VAL A 133 -20.32 15.66 -5.83
C VAL A 133 -20.35 16.82 -4.84
N ALA A 134 -19.30 17.00 -4.03
CA ALA A 134 -19.19 18.13 -3.10
C ALA A 134 -19.17 19.46 -3.86
N ASN A 135 -18.35 19.58 -4.91
CA ASN A 135 -18.32 20.77 -5.77
C ASN A 135 -19.68 21.05 -6.43
N PHE A 136 -20.42 20.01 -6.86
CA PHE A 136 -21.72 20.17 -7.49
C PHE A 136 -22.82 20.56 -6.49
N LEU A 137 -22.76 20.05 -5.26
CA LEU A 137 -23.71 20.37 -4.18
C LEU A 137 -23.43 21.73 -3.53
N GLU A 138 -22.17 22.18 -3.49
CA GLU A 138 -21.80 23.45 -2.87
C GLU A 138 -21.98 24.67 -3.78
N VAL A 139 -22.04 24.49 -5.11
CA VAL A 139 -22.31 25.59 -6.05
C VAL A 139 -23.74 26.15 -5.90
N GLU A 140 -24.67 25.47 -5.21
CA GLU A 140 -26.06 25.93 -5.10
C GLU A 140 -26.36 26.90 -3.93
N ARG A 141 -25.61 26.94 -2.81
CA ARG A 141 -25.83 27.94 -1.73
C ARG A 141 -24.57 28.22 -0.87
N PRO A 142 -24.19 29.49 -0.63
CA PRO A 142 -23.14 29.83 0.33
C PRO A 142 -23.59 29.46 1.76
N ASP A 143 -22.73 28.79 2.51
CA ASP A 143 -22.99 28.45 3.91
C ASP A 143 -22.59 29.64 4.83
N PRO A 144 -23.56 30.27 5.52
CA PRO A 144 -23.28 31.40 6.38
C PRO A 144 -22.37 31.07 7.57
N GLU A 145 -22.33 29.82 8.05
CA GLU A 145 -21.44 29.41 9.14
C GLU A 145 -19.99 29.25 8.65
N ARG A 146 -19.80 28.64 7.47
CA ARG A 146 -18.48 28.52 6.82
C ARG A 146 -17.87 29.89 6.51
N SER A 147 -18.68 30.84 6.07
CA SER A 147 -18.24 32.22 5.86
C SER A 147 -18.01 33.00 7.16
N ALA A 148 -18.67 32.62 8.27
CA ALA A 148 -18.55 33.30 9.56
C ALA A 148 -17.16 33.14 10.19
N ILE A 149 -16.47 32.02 9.94
CA ILE A 149 -15.11 31.80 10.47
C ILE A 149 -14.11 32.86 9.99
N ARG A 150 -14.34 33.39 8.78
CA ARG A 150 -13.50 34.43 8.17
C ARG A 150 -13.83 35.84 8.66
N LYS A 151 -14.85 36.02 9.50
CA LYS A 151 -15.21 37.32 10.10
C LYS A 151 -14.41 37.61 11.38
N LYS A 152 -13.74 36.62 11.94
CA LYS A 152 -12.97 36.73 13.19
C LYS A 152 -11.54 36.23 12.97
N GLN A 153 -10.62 36.66 13.81
CA GLN A 153 -9.29 36.08 13.86
C GLN A 153 -9.34 34.78 14.65
N VAL A 154 -9.08 33.66 13.99
CA VAL A 154 -9.14 32.31 14.58
C VAL A 154 -7.88 31.55 14.19
N ILE A 155 -7.35 30.75 15.13
CA ILE A 155 -6.29 29.79 14.87
C ILE A 155 -6.89 28.40 15.03
N VAL A 156 -6.73 27.55 14.02
CA VAL A 156 -7.23 26.17 14.03
C VAL A 156 -6.06 25.23 14.02
N PHE A 157 -5.99 24.35 15.03
CA PHE A 157 -5.03 23.25 15.06
C PHE A 157 -5.73 21.95 14.69
N MET A 158 -5.36 21.38 13.55
CA MET A 158 -5.79 20.04 13.15
C MET A 158 -4.72 19.04 13.60
N VAL A 159 -5.00 18.30 14.66
CA VAL A 159 -4.05 17.34 15.25
C VAL A 159 -4.66 15.96 15.17
N SER A 160 -3.91 14.98 14.68
CA SER A 160 -4.26 13.56 14.73
C SER A 160 -3.21 12.80 15.55
N PRO A 161 -3.61 11.83 16.38
CA PRO A 161 -2.65 10.90 16.98
C PRO A 161 -1.97 10.10 15.87
N LEU A 162 -0.64 9.93 15.97
CA LEU A 162 0.15 9.21 14.95
C LEU A 162 -0.36 7.78 14.69
N ALA A 163 -0.94 7.13 15.71
CA ALA A 163 -1.52 5.79 15.59
C ALA A 163 -2.75 5.71 14.67
N TYR A 164 -3.41 6.85 14.40
CA TYR A 164 -4.66 6.94 13.63
C TYR A 164 -4.56 7.96 12.49
N SER A 165 -3.34 8.31 12.07
CA SER A 165 -3.10 9.33 11.04
C SER A 165 -3.85 9.02 9.74
N ASP A 166 -3.81 7.76 9.31
CA ASP A 166 -4.39 7.33 8.03
C ASP A 166 -5.92 7.32 8.05
N GLU A 167 -6.52 6.95 9.19
CA GLU A 167 -7.97 6.91 9.38
C GLU A 167 -8.56 8.33 9.49
N LEU A 168 -7.83 9.24 10.15
CA LEU A 168 -8.24 10.63 10.35
C LEU A 168 -7.84 11.54 9.19
N ALA A 169 -6.99 11.08 8.26
CA ALA A 169 -6.61 11.82 7.06
C ALA A 169 -7.85 12.26 6.26
N LEU A 170 -8.90 11.43 6.19
CA LEU A 170 -10.14 11.78 5.52
C LEU A 170 -10.81 13.01 6.17
N LEU A 171 -10.87 13.05 7.50
CA LEU A 171 -11.49 14.14 8.24
C LEU A 171 -10.69 15.44 8.06
N GLN A 172 -9.36 15.36 8.13
CA GLN A 172 -8.47 16.49 7.88
C GLN A 172 -8.65 17.06 6.47
N ASN A 173 -8.81 16.18 5.48
CA ASN A 173 -9.03 16.58 4.09
C ASN A 173 -10.36 17.33 3.89
N VAL A 174 -11.44 16.89 4.56
CA VAL A 174 -12.75 17.56 4.51
C VAL A 174 -12.69 18.96 5.15
N HIS A 175 -11.98 19.09 6.27
CA HIS A 175 -11.77 20.39 6.90
C HIS A 175 -10.94 21.33 6.01
N LEU A 176 -9.84 20.86 5.44
CA LEU A 176 -9.01 21.66 4.54
C LEU A 176 -9.81 22.17 3.34
N GLN A 177 -10.62 21.31 2.71
CA GLN A 177 -11.53 21.70 1.64
C GLN A 177 -12.54 22.76 2.10
N SER A 178 -13.17 22.59 3.26
CA SER A 178 -14.12 23.56 3.81
C SER A 178 -13.49 24.94 4.01
N PHE A 179 -12.23 25.01 4.48
CA PHE A 179 -11.51 26.28 4.59
C PHE A 179 -11.19 26.89 3.23
N MET A 180 -10.76 26.08 2.25
CA MET A 180 -10.55 26.54 0.88
C MET A 180 -11.84 27.08 0.24
N MET A 181 -12.97 26.44 0.48
CA MET A 181 -14.27 26.90 0.01
C MET A 181 -14.68 28.23 0.67
N SER A 182 -14.40 28.41 1.98
CA SER A 182 -14.62 29.70 2.65
C SER A 182 -13.82 30.87 2.03
N LEU A 183 -12.66 30.57 1.42
CA LEU A 183 -11.89 31.57 0.68
C LEU A 183 -12.63 32.03 -0.59
N LYS A 184 -13.20 31.08 -1.32
CA LYS A 184 -13.93 31.31 -2.57
C LYS A 184 -15.27 32.01 -2.31
N GLU A 185 -15.98 31.61 -1.24
CA GLU A 185 -17.30 32.16 -0.89
C GLU A 185 -17.24 33.58 -0.31
N TYR A 186 -16.18 33.94 0.43
CA TYR A 186 -16.08 35.24 1.10
C TYR A 186 -14.74 35.97 0.89
N PRO A 187 -14.33 36.27 -0.36
CA PRO A 187 -12.97 36.73 -0.69
C PRO A 187 -12.45 37.89 0.16
N GLY A 188 -13.30 38.86 0.51
CA GLY A 188 -12.95 40.03 1.35
C GLY A 188 -12.86 39.80 2.87
N GLY A 189 -12.91 38.55 3.34
CA GLY A 189 -12.73 38.22 4.75
C GLY A 189 -11.28 38.37 5.24
N GLN A 190 -11.06 38.03 6.51
CA GLN A 190 -9.72 38.06 7.10
C GLN A 190 -8.73 37.20 6.29
N PRO A 191 -7.44 37.59 6.19
CA PRO A 191 -6.43 36.79 5.54
C PRO A 191 -6.27 35.43 6.21
N VAL A 192 -6.02 34.39 5.42
CA VAL A 192 -5.84 33.02 5.93
C VAL A 192 -4.42 32.55 5.67
N GLU A 193 -3.82 31.92 6.67
CA GLU A 193 -2.51 31.28 6.54
C GLU A 193 -2.66 29.79 6.83
N PHE A 194 -2.35 28.96 5.83
CA PHE A 194 -2.31 27.51 5.98
C PHE A 194 -0.88 27.08 6.24
N ILE A 195 -0.67 26.29 7.29
CA ILE A 195 0.62 25.64 7.58
C ILE A 195 0.40 24.14 7.49
N LEU A 196 1.08 23.49 6.55
CA LEU A 196 0.95 22.08 6.26
C LEU A 196 2.27 21.37 6.57
N ASP A 197 2.40 20.87 7.81
CA ASP A 197 3.62 20.25 8.38
C ASP A 197 4.06 18.97 7.64
N GLU A 198 3.13 18.34 6.91
CA GLU A 198 3.44 17.23 6.00
C GLU A 198 2.57 17.29 4.75
N ALA A 199 2.83 18.31 3.92
CA ALA A 199 1.99 18.64 2.77
C ALA A 199 1.76 17.46 1.81
N CYS A 200 2.73 16.55 1.68
CA CYS A 200 2.62 15.38 0.80
C CYS A 200 1.47 14.43 1.20
N ASN A 201 1.10 14.39 2.48
CA ASN A 201 -0.04 13.60 2.95
C ASN A 201 -1.38 14.25 2.62
N ALA A 202 -1.39 15.56 2.37
CA ALA A 202 -2.57 16.32 1.99
C ALA A 202 -2.87 16.30 0.48
N LYS A 203 -2.14 15.51 -0.33
CA LYS A 203 -2.35 15.37 -1.79
C LYS A 203 -3.82 15.21 -2.16
N ALA A 204 -4.52 14.42 -1.36
CA ALA A 204 -5.91 14.07 -1.57
C ALA A 204 -6.82 15.31 -1.49
N ALA A 205 -6.68 16.13 -0.44
CA ALA A 205 -7.36 17.43 -0.36
C ALA A 205 -6.80 18.48 -1.32
N LEU A 206 -5.56 18.35 -1.76
CA LEU A 206 -4.89 19.30 -2.65
C LEU A 206 -4.69 18.68 -4.05
N SER A 207 -5.69 17.94 -4.55
CA SER A 207 -5.52 17.21 -5.81
C SER A 207 -5.37 18.12 -7.04
N ASN A 208 -5.92 19.35 -6.97
CA ASN A 208 -5.69 20.43 -7.93
C ASN A 208 -4.88 21.56 -7.30
N LEU A 209 -3.85 21.22 -6.50
CA LEU A 209 -3.02 22.15 -5.75
C LEU A 209 -2.61 23.38 -6.56
N ILE A 210 -2.29 23.23 -7.85
CA ILE A 210 -1.82 24.33 -8.70
C ILE A 210 -2.93 25.33 -9.04
N ASP A 211 -4.11 24.84 -9.43
CA ASP A 211 -5.26 25.71 -9.71
C ASP A 211 -5.70 26.40 -8.43
N ASP A 212 -5.73 25.65 -7.32
CA ASP A 212 -6.08 26.15 -6.01
C ASP A 212 -5.03 27.15 -5.47
N LEU A 213 -3.72 26.95 -5.69
CA LEU A 213 -2.67 27.90 -5.30
C LEU A 213 -2.67 29.18 -6.16
N THR A 214 -2.96 29.05 -7.45
CA THR A 214 -3.11 30.21 -8.35
C THR A 214 -4.33 31.05 -7.95
N LEU A 215 -5.44 30.41 -7.57
CA LEU A 215 -6.61 31.07 -7.00
C LEU A 215 -6.30 31.66 -5.62
N VAL A 216 -5.57 30.95 -4.77
CA VAL A 216 -5.16 31.42 -3.43
C VAL A 216 -4.30 32.68 -3.50
N ARG A 217 -3.48 32.87 -4.54
CA ARG A 217 -2.72 34.12 -4.75
C ARG A 217 -3.62 35.33 -5.04
N GLY A 218 -4.76 35.10 -5.70
CA GLY A 218 -5.77 36.13 -5.97
C GLY A 218 -6.73 36.38 -4.80
N LEU A 219 -6.75 35.46 -3.84
CA LEU A 219 -7.52 35.55 -2.61
C LEU A 219 -6.57 35.99 -1.48
N SER A 220 -7.06 36.59 -0.39
CA SER A 220 -6.19 36.98 0.73
C SER A 220 -5.75 35.74 1.54
N ALA A 221 -4.91 34.87 0.95
CA ALA A 221 -4.46 33.64 1.59
C ALA A 221 -2.99 33.31 1.28
N ARG A 222 -2.33 32.67 2.25
CA ARG A 222 -0.94 32.20 2.17
C ARG A 222 -0.88 30.73 2.54
N VAL A 223 0.01 29.99 1.90
CA VAL A 223 0.22 28.56 2.17
C VAL A 223 1.69 28.31 2.43
N HIS A 224 2.00 27.72 3.58
CA HIS A 224 3.30 27.20 3.95
C HIS A 224 3.27 25.69 3.82
N LEU A 225 4.01 25.17 2.85
CA LEU A 225 4.18 23.74 2.62
C LEU A 225 5.49 23.28 3.27
N VAL A 226 5.38 22.34 4.21
CA VAL A 226 6.52 21.65 4.80
C VAL A 226 6.55 20.24 4.22
N ALA A 227 7.73 19.83 3.74
CA ALA A 227 7.96 18.52 3.18
C ALA A 227 9.36 18.04 3.56
N GLN A 228 9.52 16.73 3.74
CA GLN A 228 10.79 16.14 4.15
C GLN A 228 11.83 16.13 3.03
N ALA A 229 11.38 15.97 1.78
CA ALA A 229 12.25 15.93 0.62
C ALA A 229 11.55 16.43 -0.65
N GLU A 230 12.30 17.06 -1.55
CA GLU A 230 11.80 17.48 -2.86
C GLU A 230 11.40 16.28 -3.72
N SER A 231 12.13 15.16 -3.61
CA SER A 231 11.80 13.89 -4.26
C SER A 231 10.43 13.35 -3.83
N GLN A 232 10.01 13.61 -2.58
CA GLN A 232 8.67 13.26 -2.08
C GLN A 232 7.59 14.12 -2.76
N ILE A 233 7.83 15.42 -2.96
CA ILE A 233 6.93 16.32 -3.69
C ILE A 233 6.74 15.83 -5.13
N VAL A 234 7.84 15.52 -5.82
CA VAL A 234 7.81 15.00 -7.21
C VAL A 234 7.07 13.67 -7.30
N THR A 235 7.29 12.77 -6.34
CA THR A 235 6.58 11.48 -6.29
C THR A 235 5.08 11.67 -6.02
N THR A 236 4.73 12.66 -5.20
CA THR A 236 3.37 12.93 -4.77
C THR A 236 2.56 13.58 -5.88
N TRP A 237 3.02 14.68 -6.48
CA TRP A 237 2.23 15.45 -7.46
C TRP A 237 2.70 15.30 -8.91
N GLY A 238 3.81 14.61 -9.15
CA GLY A 238 4.40 14.47 -10.48
C GLY A 238 5.37 15.61 -10.81
N ARG A 239 6.18 15.39 -11.86
CA ARG A 239 7.32 16.26 -12.18
C ARG A 239 6.90 17.64 -12.66
N ASP A 240 5.87 17.72 -13.50
CA ASP A 240 5.43 19.01 -14.05
C ASP A 240 4.74 19.85 -12.98
N ALA A 241 3.92 19.22 -12.14
CA ALA A 241 3.26 19.90 -11.03
C ALA A 241 4.27 20.42 -9.99
N ALA A 242 5.29 19.63 -9.66
CA ALA A 242 6.36 20.05 -8.75
C ALA A 242 7.15 21.26 -9.30
N LYS A 243 7.41 21.30 -10.62
CA LYS A 243 8.03 22.48 -11.26
C LYS A 243 7.14 23.71 -11.18
N THR A 244 5.84 23.56 -11.44
CA THR A 244 4.90 24.68 -11.31
C THR A 244 4.82 25.17 -9.88
N LEU A 245 4.79 24.26 -8.90
CA LEU A 245 4.81 24.59 -7.48
C LEU A 245 6.05 25.43 -7.13
N ASP A 246 7.22 25.03 -7.61
CA ASP A 246 8.48 25.77 -7.42
C ASP A 246 8.41 27.17 -8.05
N ALA A 247 7.82 27.28 -9.24
CA ALA A 247 7.67 28.56 -9.95
C ALA A 247 6.69 29.54 -9.29
N VAL A 248 5.67 29.04 -8.60
CA VAL A 248 4.69 29.89 -7.88
C VAL A 248 5.06 30.15 -6.41
N THR A 249 6.11 29.50 -5.92
CA THR A 249 6.58 29.64 -4.54
C THR A 249 7.35 30.94 -4.38
N ASP A 250 6.83 31.87 -3.57
CA ASP A 250 7.50 33.16 -3.32
C ASP A 250 8.74 33.02 -2.42
N LEU A 251 8.74 32.04 -1.50
CA LEU A 251 9.85 31.77 -0.58
C LEU A 251 10.06 30.27 -0.42
N LYS A 252 11.27 29.80 -0.71
CA LYS A 252 11.70 28.41 -0.49
C LYS A 252 12.79 28.36 0.57
N GLN A 253 12.51 27.69 1.67
CA GLN A 253 13.50 27.46 2.74
C GLN A 253 13.94 26.00 2.72
N ILE A 254 15.25 25.77 2.71
CA ILE A 254 15.83 24.43 2.67
C ILE A 254 16.59 24.21 3.98
N MET A 255 16.10 23.29 4.81
CA MET A 255 16.67 22.97 6.12
C MET A 255 17.51 21.69 6.04
N GLY A 256 18.72 21.81 5.49
CA GLY A 256 19.63 20.67 5.31
C GLY A 256 19.27 19.79 4.11
N THR A 257 20.23 18.99 3.67
CA THR A 257 20.07 18.09 2.52
C THR A 257 20.60 16.71 2.88
N ASN A 258 19.80 15.66 2.64
CA ASN A 258 20.17 14.30 3.00
C ASN A 258 20.99 13.59 1.91
N SER A 259 21.19 14.22 0.76
CA SER A 259 22.01 13.69 -0.33
C SER A 259 22.85 14.76 -1.04
N PRO A 260 24.03 14.39 -1.59
CA PRO A 260 24.85 15.30 -2.39
C PRO A 260 24.17 15.79 -3.68
N GLU A 261 23.19 15.04 -4.21
CA GLU A 261 22.43 15.45 -5.40
C GLU A 261 21.37 16.50 -5.08
N GLU A 262 20.69 16.37 -3.94
CA GLU A 262 19.77 17.40 -3.43
C GLU A 262 20.53 18.66 -3.00
N GLY A 263 21.77 18.54 -2.51
CA GLY A 263 22.65 19.67 -2.16
C GLY A 263 23.17 20.49 -3.35
N LYS A 264 23.17 19.95 -4.57
CA LYS A 264 23.65 20.67 -5.76
C LYS A 264 22.64 21.69 -6.31
N ARG A 265 21.33 21.50 -6.07
CA ARG A 265 20.27 22.41 -6.55
C ARG A 265 20.19 23.75 -5.81
N PRO A 266 20.23 23.80 -4.46
CA PRO A 266 20.28 25.05 -3.71
C PRO A 266 21.45 25.93 -4.15
N ALA A 267 22.61 25.31 -4.42
CA ALA A 267 23.82 26.00 -4.87
C ALA A 267 23.72 26.57 -6.30
N SER A 268 22.71 26.16 -7.09
CA SER A 268 22.43 26.69 -8.43
C SER A 268 21.28 27.70 -8.48
N LEU A 269 20.58 27.92 -7.36
CA LEU A 269 19.45 28.84 -7.20
C LEU A 269 19.83 30.12 -6.42
N LEU A 270 21.04 30.16 -5.84
CA LEU A 270 21.68 31.32 -5.20
C LEU A 270 22.75 31.89 -6.14
#